data_AF-A0A7R9I796-F1
#
_entry.id   AF-A0A7R9I796-F1
#
_cell.length_a   1.000
_cell.length_b   1.000
_cell.length_c   1.000
_cell.angle_alpha   90.00
_cell.angle_beta   90.00
_cell.angle_gamma   90.00
#
_symmetry.space_group_name_H-M   'P 1'
#
loop_
_entity.id
_entity.type
_entity.pdbx_description
1 polymer ?
#
loop_
_entity_poly.entity_id
_entity_poly.type
_entity_poly.pdbx_seq_one_letter_code
_entity_poly.pdbx_strand_id
1 'polypeptide(L)'
;QGVTALHVAVQSHSEAMVEFLLHQKRMEVRDCALHAVRENQPRIVAMILDRLKETSSVLEFVGFTHSAEFPDYITPLILAAQCGHYEIIEMLLDRNHSISRPHPPRCLCSEVCRRILKEEDGLHVATAKLEVYRAISNPAYLCQSTDDPILMAFQLFKELHQRILKEEDGLHAATAKLEVYRAISNPAYLCQSTDDPILNGVPTIQGAPSVCHRSSRVSSRLHTTLQGVPHICRRAT
;
A
#
# COMPACT_ATOMS: atom_id res chain seq x y z
N GLN A 1 -8.92 9.08 -27.41
CA GLN A 1 -7.57 8.72 -26.93
C GLN A 1 -7.29 7.30 -27.40
N GLY A 2 -6.10 7.03 -27.93
CA GLY A 2 -5.79 5.72 -28.52
C GLY A 2 -5.37 4.71 -27.45
N VAL A 3 -6.05 3.58 -27.38
CA VAL A 3 -5.61 2.44 -26.57
C VAL A 3 -4.36 1.87 -27.26
N THR A 4 -3.22 1.87 -26.56
CA THR A 4 -1.99 1.28 -27.11
C THR A 4 -2.12 -0.25 -27.16
N ALA A 5 -1.37 -0.91 -28.04
CA ALA A 5 -1.32 -2.37 -28.07
C ALA A 5 -0.92 -2.98 -26.71
N LEU A 6 -0.02 -2.31 -25.97
CA LEU A 6 0.40 -2.75 -24.65
C LEU A 6 -0.73 -2.70 -23.62
N HIS A 7 -1.53 -1.63 -23.62
CA HIS A 7 -2.73 -1.52 -22.78
C HIS A 7 -3.72 -2.68 -23.02
N VAL A 8 -3.97 -3.04 -24.29
CA VAL A 8 -4.84 -4.19 -24.62
C VAL A 8 -4.23 -5.50 -24.14
N ALA A 9 -2.91 -5.67 -24.27
CA ALA A 9 -2.21 -6.86 -23.80
C ALA A 9 -2.30 -7.00 -22.26
N VAL A 10 -2.16 -5.91 -21.52
CA VAL A 10 -2.34 -5.88 -20.05
C VAL A 10 -3.78 -6.18 -19.67
N GLN A 11 -4.76 -5.54 -20.33
CA GLN A 11 -6.19 -5.80 -20.07
C GLN A 11 -6.62 -7.24 -20.41
N SER A 12 -5.95 -7.89 -21.35
CA SER A 12 -6.18 -9.29 -21.69
C SER A 12 -5.35 -10.28 -20.86
N HIS A 13 -4.58 -9.80 -19.87
CA HIS A 13 -3.69 -10.60 -19.03
C HIS A 13 -2.72 -11.49 -19.83
N SER A 14 -2.34 -11.05 -21.03
CA SER A 14 -1.52 -11.84 -21.95
C SER A 14 -0.04 -11.58 -21.70
N GLU A 15 0.57 -12.33 -20.76
CA GLU A 15 1.98 -12.20 -20.41
C GLU A 15 2.90 -12.29 -21.62
N ALA A 16 2.68 -13.28 -22.50
CA ALA A 16 3.49 -13.48 -23.71
C ALA A 16 3.40 -12.29 -24.69
N MET A 17 2.22 -11.68 -24.81
CA MET A 17 2.04 -10.51 -25.66
C MET A 17 2.70 -9.27 -25.04
N VAL A 18 2.57 -9.09 -23.72
CA VAL A 18 3.25 -8.03 -22.98
C VAL A 18 4.76 -8.16 -23.16
N GLU A 19 5.32 -9.34 -22.92
CA GLU A 19 6.74 -9.62 -23.10
C GLU A 19 7.20 -9.29 -24.53
N PHE A 20 6.49 -9.79 -25.54
CA PHE A 20 6.82 -9.51 -26.94
C PHE A 20 6.79 -8.01 -27.27
N LEU A 21 5.79 -7.28 -26.77
CA LEU A 21 5.66 -5.85 -27.00
C LEU A 21 6.77 -5.07 -26.28
N LEU A 22 7.14 -5.43 -25.05
CA LEU A 22 8.19 -4.75 -24.30
C LEU A 22 9.59 -4.86 -24.95
N HIS A 23 9.85 -5.93 -25.70
CA HIS A 23 11.08 -6.10 -26.49
C HIS A 23 11.22 -5.09 -27.64
N GLN A 24 10.14 -4.41 -28.04
CA GLN A 24 10.18 -3.42 -29.11
C GLN A 24 10.72 -2.06 -28.60
N LYS A 25 11.79 -1.56 -29.22
CA LYS A 25 12.51 -0.33 -28.77
C LYS A 25 11.67 0.96 -28.73
N ARG A 26 10.53 1.01 -29.40
CA ARG A 26 9.69 2.23 -29.52
C ARG A 26 8.43 2.19 -28.67
N MET A 27 8.27 1.18 -27.81
CA MET A 27 7.05 1.05 -27.02
C MET A 27 7.08 1.97 -25.80
N GLU A 28 6.09 2.86 -25.73
CA GLU A 28 5.84 3.69 -24.56
C GLU A 28 5.03 2.89 -23.54
N VAL A 29 5.59 2.72 -22.34
CA VAL A 29 4.97 1.97 -21.25
C VAL A 29 3.83 2.76 -20.60
N ARG A 30 3.95 4.11 -20.54
CA ARG A 30 2.97 5.03 -19.92
C ARG A 30 2.43 4.47 -18.60
N ASP A 31 1.12 4.56 -18.39
CA ASP A 31 0.37 4.11 -17.22
C ASP A 31 0.02 2.62 -17.22
N CYS A 32 0.56 1.81 -18.15
CA CYS A 32 0.32 0.36 -18.19
C CYS A 32 0.70 -0.33 -16.88
N ALA A 33 1.74 0.17 -16.18
CA ALA A 33 2.13 -0.37 -14.88
C ALA A 33 1.01 -0.21 -13.84
N LEU A 34 0.35 0.96 -13.80
CA LEU A 34 -0.74 1.22 -12.85
C LEU A 34 -1.99 0.39 -13.18
N HIS A 35 -2.28 0.19 -14.47
CA HIS A 35 -3.32 -0.75 -14.91
C HIS A 35 -3.03 -2.18 -14.47
N ALA A 36 -1.82 -2.67 -14.70
CA ALA A 36 -1.41 -4.01 -14.28
C ALA A 36 -1.46 -4.19 -12.76
N VAL A 37 -1.11 -3.15 -11.98
CA VAL A 37 -1.28 -3.14 -10.53
C VAL A 37 -2.76 -3.24 -10.15
N ARG A 38 -3.63 -2.42 -10.74
CA ARG A 38 -5.06 -2.41 -10.44
C ARG A 38 -5.74 -3.76 -10.70
N GLU A 39 -5.30 -4.46 -11.73
CA GLU A 39 -5.80 -5.79 -12.10
C GLU A 39 -5.07 -6.94 -11.38
N ASN A 40 -4.25 -6.64 -10.37
CA ASN A 40 -3.47 -7.60 -9.59
C ASN A 40 -2.61 -8.57 -10.43
N GLN A 41 -1.83 -8.05 -11.36
CA GLN A 41 -1.00 -8.84 -12.29
C GLN A 41 0.50 -8.74 -11.94
N PRO A 42 1.00 -9.41 -10.89
CA PRO A 42 2.37 -9.22 -10.36
C PRO A 42 3.44 -9.48 -11.43
N ARG A 43 3.30 -10.54 -12.23
CA ARG A 43 4.28 -10.87 -13.27
C ARG A 43 4.36 -9.82 -14.38
N ILE A 44 3.21 -9.28 -14.79
CA ILE A 44 3.14 -8.20 -15.80
C ILE A 44 3.71 -6.90 -15.22
N VAL A 45 3.41 -6.58 -13.95
CA VAL A 45 4.03 -5.45 -13.25
C VAL A 45 5.55 -5.59 -13.25
N ALA A 46 6.09 -6.76 -12.88
CA ALA A 46 7.54 -7.00 -12.88
C ALA A 46 8.16 -6.76 -14.26
N MET A 47 7.60 -7.35 -15.33
CA MET A 47 8.10 -7.18 -16.71
C MET A 47 8.11 -5.70 -17.12
N ILE A 48 7.03 -4.97 -16.78
CA ILE A 48 6.91 -3.55 -17.09
C ILE A 48 7.96 -2.73 -16.33
N LEU A 49 8.15 -2.97 -15.04
CA LEU A 49 9.12 -2.25 -14.20
C LEU A 49 10.56 -2.52 -14.64
N ASP A 50 10.88 -3.75 -15.05
CA ASP A 50 12.22 -4.09 -15.57
C ASP A 50 12.53 -3.31 -16.86
N ARG A 51 11.56 -3.22 -17.77
CA ARG A 51 11.71 -2.40 -18.99
C ARG A 51 11.86 -0.90 -18.70
N LEU A 52 11.16 -0.39 -17.68
CA LEU A 52 11.30 1.00 -17.23
C LEU A 52 12.70 1.26 -16.66
N LYS A 53 13.19 0.35 -15.82
CA LYS A 53 14.52 0.42 -15.22
C LYS A 53 15.65 0.43 -16.26
N GLU A 54 15.51 -0.34 -17.35
CA GLU A 54 16.44 -0.30 -18.48
C GLU A 54 16.43 1.06 -19.21
N THR A 55 15.28 1.72 -19.24
CA THR A 55 15.12 3.01 -19.93
C THR A 55 15.64 4.16 -19.07
N SER A 56 15.30 4.17 -17.79
CA SER A 56 15.77 5.13 -16.79
C SER A 56 15.44 4.60 -15.40
N SER A 57 16.45 4.54 -14.52
CA SER A 57 16.26 4.10 -13.13
C SER A 57 15.31 4.98 -12.33
N VAL A 58 15.05 6.22 -12.79
CA VAL A 58 14.18 7.17 -12.08
C VAL A 58 12.70 6.97 -12.43
N LEU A 59 12.40 6.52 -13.66
CA LEU A 59 11.02 6.37 -14.13
C LEU A 59 10.24 5.28 -13.39
N GLU A 60 10.94 4.37 -12.72
CA GLU A 60 10.32 3.33 -11.90
C GLU A 60 9.58 3.92 -10.69
N PHE A 61 10.10 5.00 -10.10
CA PHE A 61 9.66 5.53 -8.81
C PHE A 61 8.71 6.73 -8.90
N VAL A 62 8.57 7.33 -10.09
CA VAL A 62 7.76 8.54 -10.29
C VAL A 62 6.37 8.14 -10.79
N GLY A 63 5.33 8.82 -10.29
CA GLY A 63 3.99 8.68 -10.85
C GLY A 63 3.94 9.07 -12.32
N PHE A 64 3.11 8.40 -13.11
CA PHE A 64 3.09 8.61 -14.57
C PHE A 64 2.37 9.93 -14.90
N THR A 65 3.15 10.97 -15.23
CA THR A 65 2.72 12.38 -15.36
C THR A 65 1.73 12.69 -16.50
N HIS A 66 1.28 11.69 -17.26
CA HIS A 66 0.40 11.87 -18.43
C HIS A 66 -0.65 10.75 -18.58
N SER A 67 -1.19 10.26 -17.46
CA SER A 67 -2.38 9.41 -17.50
C SER A 67 -3.66 10.26 -17.52
N ALA A 68 -4.66 9.82 -18.28
CA ALA A 68 -6.00 10.41 -18.23
C ALA A 68 -6.85 9.83 -17.09
N GLU A 69 -6.42 8.70 -16.53
CA GLU A 69 -7.19 7.91 -15.57
C GLU A 69 -6.58 7.91 -14.16
N PHE A 70 -5.26 8.04 -14.07
CA PHE A 70 -4.54 8.10 -12.81
C PHE A 70 -4.02 9.51 -12.55
N PRO A 71 -4.27 10.07 -11.36
CA PRO A 71 -3.57 11.27 -10.92
C PRO A 71 -2.06 11.04 -10.86
N ASP A 72 -1.29 12.09 -11.11
CA ASP A 72 0.18 12.07 -11.14
C ASP A 72 0.84 11.75 -9.79
N TYR A 73 0.17 12.01 -8.67
CA TYR A 73 0.65 11.64 -7.33
C TYR A 73 0.46 10.15 -6.99
N ILE A 74 -0.24 9.37 -7.81
CA ILE A 74 -0.41 7.93 -7.59
C ILE A 74 0.79 7.17 -8.13
N THR A 75 1.56 6.58 -7.22
CA THR A 75 2.65 5.66 -7.56
C THR A 75 2.15 4.21 -7.60
N PRO A 76 2.88 3.29 -8.26
CA PRO A 76 2.54 1.86 -8.25
C PRO A 76 2.38 1.29 -6.84
N LEU A 77 3.24 1.71 -5.90
CA LEU A 77 3.18 1.24 -4.50
C LEU A 77 1.96 1.81 -3.76
N ILE A 78 1.62 3.09 -3.96
CA ILE A 78 0.40 3.67 -3.39
C ILE A 78 -0.82 2.90 -3.88
N LEU A 79 -0.92 2.65 -5.19
CA LEU A 79 -2.05 1.93 -5.78
C LEU A 79 -2.13 0.48 -5.29
N ALA A 80 -1.00 -0.25 -5.28
CA ALA A 80 -0.95 -1.63 -4.79
C ALA A 80 -1.37 -1.72 -3.32
N ALA A 81 -0.90 -0.77 -2.49
CA ALA A 81 -1.28 -0.67 -1.09
C ALA A 81 -2.77 -0.36 -0.92
N GLN A 82 -3.35 0.53 -1.72
CA GLN A 82 -4.78 0.83 -1.68
C GLN A 82 -5.64 -0.37 -2.06
N CYS A 83 -5.23 -1.12 -3.08
CA CYS A 83 -5.91 -2.33 -3.53
C CYS A 83 -5.66 -3.56 -2.63
N GLY A 84 -4.67 -3.50 -1.74
CA GLY A 84 -4.33 -4.61 -0.84
C GLY A 84 -3.62 -5.78 -1.52
N HIS A 85 -2.88 -5.53 -2.60
CA HIS A 85 -2.22 -6.58 -3.38
C HIS A 85 -0.86 -6.97 -2.76
N TYR A 86 -0.89 -7.91 -1.82
CA TYR A 86 0.27 -8.33 -1.00
C TYR A 86 1.54 -8.65 -1.81
N GLU A 87 1.42 -9.45 -2.87
CA GLU A 87 2.56 -9.88 -3.69
C GLU A 87 3.20 -8.70 -4.44
N ILE A 88 2.38 -7.79 -4.96
CA ILE A 88 2.84 -6.59 -5.65
C ILE A 88 3.49 -5.62 -4.66
N ILE A 89 2.90 -5.45 -3.47
CA ILE A 89 3.45 -4.61 -2.41
C ILE A 89 4.84 -5.13 -2.00
N GLU A 90 4.97 -6.43 -1.75
CA GLU A 90 6.25 -7.07 -1.38
C GLU A 90 7.31 -6.84 -2.46
N MET A 91 6.98 -7.15 -3.71
CA MET A 91 7.88 -6.93 -4.85
C MET A 91 8.35 -5.48 -4.97
N LEU A 92 7.43 -4.51 -4.81
CA LEU A 92 7.77 -3.09 -4.90
C LEU A 92 8.65 -2.64 -3.73
N LEU A 93 8.38 -3.13 -2.51
CA LEU A 93 9.21 -2.85 -1.33
C LEU A 93 10.62 -3.45 -1.47
N ASP A 94 10.75 -4.67 -1.99
CA ASP A 94 12.04 -5.30 -2.29
C ASP A 94 12.85 -4.51 -3.33
N ARG A 95 12.15 -3.79 -4.21
CA ARG A 95 12.75 -2.86 -5.19
C ARG A 95 13.03 -1.46 -4.62
N ASN A 96 12.89 -1.28 -3.30
CA ASN A 96 13.10 -0.02 -2.56
C ASN A 96 12.08 1.09 -2.88
N HIS A 97 10.88 0.73 -3.34
CA HIS A 97 9.79 1.71 -3.38
C HIS A 97 9.38 2.06 -1.96
N SER A 98 9.00 3.31 -1.72
CA SER A 98 8.54 3.75 -0.40
C SER A 98 7.40 4.75 -0.52
N ILE A 99 6.53 4.77 0.48
CA ILE A 99 5.46 5.76 0.60
C ILE A 99 5.88 6.79 1.63
N SER A 100 6.10 8.02 1.18
CA SER A 100 6.44 9.13 2.06
C SER A 100 5.24 9.53 2.93
N ARG A 101 5.46 9.71 4.24
CA ARG A 101 4.41 10.17 5.14
C ARG A 101 4.01 11.61 4.78
N PRO A 102 2.71 11.94 4.77
CA PRO A 102 2.30 13.31 4.49
C PRO A 102 2.79 14.30 5.55
N HIS A 103 3.33 15.43 5.09
CA HIS A 103 3.78 16.51 5.97
C HIS A 103 2.59 17.17 6.68
N PRO A 104 2.75 17.75 7.88
CA PRO A 104 1.68 18.49 8.54
C PRO A 104 1.35 19.78 7.74
N PRO A 105 0.11 20.29 7.79
CA PRO A 105 -0.34 21.47 7.03
C PRO A 105 0.54 22.71 7.19
N ARG A 106 1.20 22.87 8.33
CA ARG A 106 2.06 24.03 8.67
C ARG A 106 3.54 23.83 8.33
N CYS A 107 3.91 22.72 7.68
CA CYS A 107 5.29 22.48 7.28
C CYS A 107 5.72 23.44 6.15
N LEU A 108 6.91 24.04 6.28
CA LEU A 108 7.46 25.00 5.31
C LEU A 108 8.82 24.54 4.74
N CYS A 109 9.06 23.22 4.69
CA CYS A 109 10.31 22.69 4.15
C CYS A 109 10.52 23.12 2.69
N SER A 110 11.77 23.43 2.34
CA SER A 110 12.16 23.88 1.00
C SER A 110 12.04 22.79 -0.05
N GLU A 111 12.15 21.53 0.35
CA GLU A 111 12.19 20.36 -0.54
C GLU A 111 10.82 19.99 -1.11
N VAL A 112 9.75 20.10 -0.32
CA VAL A 112 8.42 19.60 -0.68
C VAL A 112 7.34 20.67 -0.50
N CYS A 113 7.10 21.11 0.74
CA CYS A 113 5.94 21.95 1.07
C CYS A 113 5.98 23.33 0.42
N ARG A 114 7.16 23.96 0.32
CA ARG A 114 7.29 25.27 -0.32
C ARG A 114 6.97 25.23 -1.82
N ARG A 115 7.29 24.12 -2.50
CA ARG A 115 6.98 23.91 -3.91
C ARG A 115 5.48 23.69 -4.10
N ILE A 116 4.91 22.77 -3.32
CA ILE A 116 3.47 22.45 -3.34
C ILE A 116 2.63 23.71 -3.09
N LEU A 117 2.99 24.55 -2.12
CA LEU A 117 2.27 25.81 -1.83
C LEU A 117 2.29 26.82 -2.98
N LYS A 118 3.27 26.72 -3.90
CA LYS A 118 3.41 27.64 -5.04
C LYS A 118 2.77 27.12 -6.32
N GLU A 119 2.81 25.81 -6.52
CA GLU A 119 2.55 25.17 -7.82
C GLU A 119 1.25 24.39 -7.85
N GLU A 120 0.72 23.93 -6.70
CA GLU A 120 -0.40 22.99 -6.63
C GLU A 120 -1.64 23.58 -5.96
N ASP A 121 -2.81 23.22 -6.48
CA ASP A 121 -4.10 23.62 -5.91
C ASP A 121 -4.38 22.89 -4.59
N GLY A 122 -4.95 23.59 -3.60
CA GLY A 122 -5.20 23.03 -2.27
C GLY A 122 -6.08 21.77 -2.26
N LEU A 123 -7.03 21.64 -3.21
CA LEU A 123 -7.86 20.44 -3.38
C LEU A 123 -7.04 19.25 -3.89
N HIS A 124 -6.13 19.48 -4.84
CA HIS A 124 -5.24 18.45 -5.36
C HIS A 124 -4.36 17.90 -4.23
N VAL A 125 -3.74 18.79 -3.45
CA VAL A 125 -2.90 18.43 -2.30
C VAL A 125 -3.68 17.65 -1.23
N ALA A 126 -4.90 18.10 -0.90
CA ALA A 126 -5.76 17.42 0.05
C ALA A 126 -6.14 16.00 -0.40
N THR A 127 -6.46 15.85 -1.69
CA THR A 127 -6.81 14.55 -2.30
C THR A 127 -5.61 13.62 -2.31
N ALA A 128 -4.44 14.09 -2.77
CA ALA A 128 -3.20 13.32 -2.76
C ALA A 128 -2.85 12.82 -1.34
N LYS A 129 -3.02 13.69 -0.35
CA LYS A 129 -2.81 13.35 1.07
C LYS A 129 -3.77 12.26 1.55
N LEU A 130 -5.04 12.33 1.18
CA LEU A 130 -6.03 11.29 1.50
C LEU A 130 -5.64 9.95 0.91
N GLU A 131 -5.23 9.93 -0.36
CA GLU A 131 -4.85 8.70 -1.06
C GLU A 131 -3.61 8.05 -0.44
N VAL A 132 -2.61 8.84 -0.03
CA VAL A 132 -1.46 8.35 0.74
C VAL A 132 -1.89 7.78 2.09
N TYR A 133 -2.77 8.48 2.82
CA TYR A 133 -3.26 8.00 4.11
C TYR A 133 -4.02 6.67 3.98
N ARG A 134 -4.82 6.50 2.91
CA ARG A 134 -5.47 5.22 2.59
C ARG A 134 -4.46 4.11 2.33
N ALA A 135 -3.39 4.38 1.59
CA ALA A 135 -2.34 3.40 1.32
C ALA A 135 -1.62 2.95 2.61
N ILE A 136 -1.13 3.89 3.43
CA ILE A 136 -0.34 3.54 4.63
C ILE A 136 -1.17 2.93 5.77
N SER A 137 -2.49 3.13 5.74
CA SER A 137 -3.41 2.52 6.72
C SER A 137 -3.93 1.15 6.29
N ASN A 138 -3.68 0.73 5.04
CA ASN A 138 -4.11 -0.57 4.55
C ASN A 138 -3.37 -1.70 5.30
N PRO A 139 -4.08 -2.71 5.83
CA PRO A 139 -3.48 -3.85 6.51
C PRO A 139 -2.39 -4.56 5.68
N ALA A 140 -2.60 -4.70 4.37
CA ALA A 140 -1.65 -5.38 3.49
C ALA A 140 -0.30 -4.65 3.46
N TYR A 141 -0.34 -3.32 3.38
CA TYR A 141 0.86 -2.50 3.45
C TYR A 141 1.52 -2.54 4.84
N LEU A 142 0.73 -2.46 5.92
CA LEU A 142 1.26 -2.55 7.28
C LEU A 142 1.97 -3.88 7.54
N CYS A 143 1.47 -4.98 6.97
CA CYS A 143 2.06 -6.30 7.16
C CYS A 143 3.38 -6.49 6.40
N GLN A 144 3.50 -5.88 5.22
CA GLN A 144 4.71 -6.01 4.40
C GLN A 144 5.78 -4.95 4.74
N SER A 145 5.40 -3.81 5.29
CA SER A 145 6.32 -2.69 5.55
C SER A 145 7.08 -2.78 6.88
N THR A 146 6.71 -3.68 7.80
CA THR A 146 7.33 -3.79 9.12
C THR A 146 7.33 -5.22 9.64
N ASP A 147 8.27 -5.54 10.52
CA ASP A 147 8.33 -6.83 11.21
C ASP A 147 7.29 -6.95 12.35
N ASP A 148 6.74 -5.84 12.85
CA ASP A 148 5.69 -5.82 13.87
C ASP A 148 4.50 -4.95 13.41
N PRO A 149 3.57 -5.51 12.61
CA PRO A 149 2.44 -4.79 12.03
C PRO A 149 1.47 -4.27 13.10
N ILE A 150 1.33 -4.97 14.22
CA ILE A 150 0.45 -4.56 15.33
C ILE A 150 1.01 -3.31 16.00
N LEU A 151 2.30 -3.30 16.34
CA LEU A 151 2.95 -2.13 16.93
C LEU A 151 2.89 -0.93 15.97
N MET A 152 3.17 -1.16 14.69
CA MET A 152 3.09 -0.12 13.66
C MET A 152 1.68 0.44 13.53
N ALA A 153 0.65 -0.41 13.55
CA ALA A 153 -0.74 0.03 13.53
C ALA A 153 -1.07 0.91 14.75
N PHE A 154 -0.64 0.54 15.95
CA PHE A 154 -0.83 1.37 17.15
C PHE A 154 -0.11 2.71 17.07
N GLN A 155 1.13 2.73 16.57
CA GLN A 155 1.89 3.96 16.37
C GLN A 155 1.21 4.88 15.35
N LEU A 156 0.76 4.32 14.22
CA LEU A 156 0.04 5.06 13.20
C LEU A 156 -1.30 5.59 13.74
N PHE A 157 -2.06 4.79 14.49
CA PHE A 157 -3.29 5.22 15.14
C PHE A 157 -3.04 6.41 16.09
N LYS A 158 -1.99 6.35 16.91
CA LYS A 158 -1.60 7.43 17.82
C LYS A 158 -1.22 8.70 17.05
N GLU A 159 -0.43 8.58 15.98
CA GLU A 159 -0.04 9.70 15.14
C GLU A 159 -1.26 10.38 14.51
N LEU A 160 -2.14 9.60 13.86
CA LEU A 160 -3.35 10.11 13.22
C LEU A 160 -4.29 10.76 14.25
N HIS A 161 -4.42 10.17 15.43
CA HIS A 161 -5.21 10.76 16.50
C HIS A 161 -4.67 12.12 16.95
N GLN A 162 -3.35 12.25 17.11
CA GLN A 162 -2.72 13.52 17.48
C GLN A 162 -2.91 14.60 16.42
N ARG A 163 -2.84 14.24 15.13
CA ARG A 163 -3.08 15.17 14.03
C ARG A 163 -4.53 15.70 14.06
N ILE A 164 -5.51 14.82 14.25
CA ILE A 164 -6.93 15.21 14.40
C ILE A 164 -7.13 16.18 15.57
N LEU A 165 -6.52 15.90 16.73
CA LEU A 165 -6.65 16.77 17.91
C LEU A 165 -6.06 18.16 17.71
N LYS A 166 -5.08 18.30 16.81
CA LYS A 166 -4.48 19.58 16.44
C LYS A 166 -5.25 20.31 15.34
N GLU A 167 -6.39 19.77 14.92
CA GLU A 167 -7.16 20.22 13.75
C GLU A 167 -6.33 20.18 12.45
N GLU A 168 -5.29 19.35 12.42
CA GLU A 168 -4.46 19.11 11.24
C GLU A 168 -5.03 17.91 10.47
N ASP A 169 -5.27 18.07 9.17
CA ASP A 169 -5.74 17.00 8.27
C ASP A 169 -7.09 16.36 8.65
N GLY A 170 -7.94 17.08 9.39
CA GLY A 170 -9.12 16.55 10.12
C GLY A 170 -9.84 15.37 9.47
N LEU A 171 -10.44 15.58 8.28
CA LEU A 171 -11.20 14.52 7.60
C LEU A 171 -10.29 13.36 7.12
N HIS A 172 -9.14 13.67 6.51
CA HIS A 172 -8.24 12.68 5.91
C HIS A 172 -7.54 11.81 6.96
N ALA A 173 -7.15 12.41 8.09
CA ALA A 173 -6.57 11.67 9.20
C ALA A 173 -7.63 10.83 9.93
N ALA A 174 -8.88 11.31 10.02
CA ALA A 174 -9.98 10.57 10.65
C ALA A 174 -10.37 9.30 9.87
N THR A 175 -10.43 9.37 8.53
CA THR A 175 -10.73 8.20 7.69
C THR A 175 -9.66 7.12 7.84
N ALA A 176 -8.37 7.48 7.71
CA ALA A 176 -7.28 6.53 7.90
C ALA A 176 -7.21 6.00 9.34
N LYS A 177 -7.50 6.83 10.35
CA LYS A 177 -7.53 6.37 11.75
C LYS A 177 -8.58 5.28 11.95
N LEU A 178 -9.73 5.40 11.28
CA LEU A 178 -10.78 4.38 11.34
C LEU A 178 -10.35 3.07 10.68
N GLU A 179 -9.68 3.11 9.53
CA GLU A 179 -9.13 1.91 8.87
C GLU A 179 -8.09 1.21 9.77
N VAL A 180 -7.16 1.97 10.34
CA VAL A 180 -6.16 1.41 11.28
C VAL A 180 -6.84 0.83 12.52
N TYR A 181 -7.85 1.51 13.06
CA TYR A 181 -8.60 0.99 14.20
C TYR A 181 -9.28 -0.35 13.89
N ARG A 182 -9.90 -0.47 12.70
CA ARG A 182 -10.50 -1.73 12.24
C ARG A 182 -9.45 -2.85 12.19
N ALA A 183 -8.29 -2.57 11.60
CA ALA A 183 -7.17 -3.51 11.51
C ALA A 183 -6.67 -3.96 12.89
N ILE A 184 -6.57 -3.04 13.87
CA ILE A 184 -6.21 -3.36 15.26
C ILE A 184 -7.31 -4.20 15.93
N SER A 185 -8.57 -3.83 15.73
CA SER A 185 -9.72 -4.45 16.42
C SER A 185 -10.02 -5.87 15.94
N ASN A 186 -9.62 -6.20 14.71
CA ASN A 186 -9.73 -7.55 14.16
C ASN A 186 -8.40 -7.94 13.47
N PRO A 187 -7.48 -8.60 14.21
CA PRO A 187 -6.17 -8.99 13.69
C PRO A 187 -6.22 -9.94 12.49
N ALA A 188 -7.36 -10.59 12.22
CA ALA A 188 -7.52 -11.40 11.02
C ALA A 188 -7.34 -10.57 9.73
N TYR A 189 -7.58 -9.26 9.75
CA TYR A 189 -7.28 -8.36 8.63
C TYR A 189 -5.79 -8.14 8.39
N LEU A 190 -4.97 -8.28 9.43
CA LEU A 190 -3.49 -8.21 9.35
C LEU A 190 -2.87 -9.58 8.99
N CYS A 191 -3.68 -10.64 8.88
CA CYS A 191 -3.19 -12.00 8.67
C CYS A 191 -3.76 -12.63 7.38
N GLN A 192 -4.23 -11.85 6.41
CA GLN A 192 -4.76 -12.40 5.15
C GLN A 192 -3.61 -12.83 4.21
N SER A 193 -2.86 -13.86 4.62
CA SER A 193 -2.26 -14.79 3.67
C SER A 193 -3.34 -15.78 3.24
N THR A 194 -3.56 -15.91 1.94
CA THR A 194 -4.66 -16.68 1.33
C THR A 194 -4.59 -18.21 1.51
N ASP A 195 -3.76 -18.74 2.40
CA ASP A 195 -3.67 -20.17 2.71
C ASP A 195 -3.54 -20.45 4.22
N ASP A 196 -4.30 -19.73 5.05
CA ASP A 196 -4.35 -19.97 6.50
C ASP A 196 -5.54 -20.88 6.89
N PRO A 197 -5.32 -22.14 7.29
CA PRO A 197 -6.37 -23.04 7.79
C PRO A 197 -6.87 -22.66 9.20
N ILE A 198 -6.48 -21.51 9.74
CA ILE A 198 -6.83 -21.07 11.11
C ILE A 198 -8.34 -20.80 11.27
N LEU A 199 -9.08 -20.58 10.17
CA LEU A 199 -10.52 -20.32 10.23
C LEU A 199 -11.42 -21.56 10.09
N ASN A 200 -10.86 -22.76 9.89
CA ASN A 200 -11.65 -24.00 9.85
C ASN A 200 -11.26 -24.96 10.99
N GLY A 201 -11.87 -24.75 12.16
CA GLY A 201 -12.11 -25.81 13.14
C GLY A 201 -11.17 -25.86 14.33
N VAL A 202 -11.77 -25.91 15.51
CA VAL A 202 -11.17 -26.38 16.77
C VAL A 202 -10.75 -27.89 16.62
N PRO A 203 -10.09 -28.47 17.63
CA PRO A 203 -8.70 -28.99 17.68
C PRO A 203 -8.53 -30.35 16.93
N THR A 204 -7.35 -30.92 16.67
CA THR A 204 -6.53 -31.69 17.63
C THR A 204 -5.33 -32.40 16.94
N ILE A 205 -4.23 -32.59 17.71
CA ILE A 205 -3.13 -33.59 17.65
C ILE A 205 -2.04 -33.54 16.54
N GLN A 206 -0.82 -33.29 17.04
CA GLN A 206 0.54 -33.74 16.67
C GLN A 206 0.86 -34.09 15.21
N GLY A 207 1.83 -33.33 14.67
CA GLY A 207 2.59 -33.65 13.45
C GLY A 207 2.66 -32.46 12.51
N ALA A 208 3.74 -31.66 12.59
CA ALA A 208 4.09 -30.62 11.59
C ALA A 208 4.17 -31.24 10.18
N PRO A 209 3.89 -30.54 9.04
CA PRO A 209 4.43 -29.24 8.58
C PRO A 209 3.36 -28.36 7.86
N SER A 210 3.56 -27.19 7.24
CA SER A 210 4.69 -26.36 6.79
C SER A 210 4.35 -24.88 7.00
N VAL A 211 5.23 -24.14 7.67
CA VAL A 211 5.02 -22.75 8.12
C VAL A 211 5.60 -21.78 7.10
N CYS A 212 4.82 -20.79 6.66
CA CYS A 212 5.35 -19.61 5.95
C CYS A 212 6.37 -18.89 6.85
N HIS A 213 7.59 -18.69 6.35
CA HIS A 213 8.77 -18.33 7.16
C HIS A 213 8.64 -17.02 7.99
N ARG A 214 7.65 -16.14 7.71
CA ARG A 214 7.40 -14.92 8.51
C ARG A 214 6.19 -15.00 9.47
N SER A 215 5.31 -16.00 9.36
CA SER A 215 4.07 -16.11 10.18
C SER A 215 4.30 -16.59 11.62
N SER A 216 5.47 -17.15 11.94
CA SER A 216 5.82 -17.62 13.29
C SER A 216 5.93 -16.52 14.36
N ARG A 217 6.02 -15.24 13.98
CA ARG A 217 6.27 -14.13 14.94
C ARG A 217 5.00 -13.45 15.46
N VAL A 218 3.89 -13.49 14.72
CA VAL A 218 2.65 -12.76 15.06
C VAL A 218 1.87 -13.44 16.20
N SER A 219 1.84 -14.77 16.22
CA SER A 219 1.03 -15.55 17.17
C SER A 219 1.53 -15.44 18.63
N SER A 220 2.86 -15.38 18.83
CA SER A 220 3.44 -15.34 20.18
C SER A 220 3.23 -14.00 20.92
N ARG A 221 3.00 -12.90 20.19
CA ARG A 221 2.93 -11.53 20.76
C ARG A 221 1.52 -10.98 20.95
N LEU A 222 0.52 -11.46 20.21
CA LEU A 222 -0.89 -11.12 20.46
C LEU A 222 -1.29 -11.36 21.92
N HIS A 223 -0.77 -12.44 22.53
CA HIS A 223 -1.03 -12.76 23.93
C HIS A 223 -0.35 -11.80 24.93
N THR A 224 0.74 -11.14 24.53
CA THR A 224 1.50 -10.20 25.38
C THR A 224 0.96 -8.78 25.26
N THR A 225 0.60 -8.34 24.04
CA THR A 225 0.09 -6.98 23.81
C THR A 225 -1.32 -6.80 24.38
N LEU A 226 -2.17 -7.84 24.32
CA LEU A 226 -3.51 -7.80 24.94
C LEU A 226 -3.48 -7.82 26.48
N GLN A 227 -2.39 -8.28 27.10
CA GLN A 227 -2.19 -8.19 28.55
C GLN A 227 -1.71 -6.80 29.02
N GLY A 228 -1.20 -5.98 28.10
CA GLY A 228 -0.72 -4.61 28.36
C GLY A 228 -1.74 -3.50 28.10
N VAL A 229 -2.95 -3.82 27.60
CA VAL A 229 -4.03 -2.84 27.44
C VAL A 229 -4.83 -2.78 28.74
N PRO A 230 -4.73 -1.72 29.57
CA PRO A 230 -5.63 -1.56 30.70
C PRO A 230 -7.08 -1.51 30.19
N HIS A 231 -7.92 -2.36 30.77
CA HIS A 231 -9.35 -2.52 30.52
C HIS A 231 -10.08 -1.26 30.01
N ILE A 232 -10.31 -1.16 28.69
CA ILE A 232 -11.26 -0.20 28.09
C ILE A 232 -12.63 -0.84 27.82
N CYS A 233 -12.83 -2.12 28.18
CA CYS A 233 -14.13 -2.78 28.09
C CYS A 233 -14.70 -3.09 29.49
N ARG A 234 -15.16 -2.04 30.19
CA ARG A 234 -16.19 -2.16 31.24
C ARG A 234 -17.12 -0.97 31.15
N ARG A 235 -18.19 -1.12 30.37
CA ARG A 235 -19.59 -0.80 30.72
C ARG A 235 -20.48 -0.99 29.50
N ALA A 236 -21.06 -2.18 29.42
CA ALA A 236 -22.36 -2.41 28.77
C ALA A 236 -23.04 -3.53 29.57
N THR A 237 -23.67 -3.12 30.66
CA THR A 237 -24.81 -3.79 31.31
C THR A 237 -25.79 -2.69 31.64
#